data_AF-A0A2I0HI93-F1
#
_entry.id   AF-A0A2I0HI93-F1
#
_cell.length_a   1.000
_cell.length_b   1.000
_cell.length_c   1.000
_cell.angle_alpha   90.00
_cell.angle_beta   90.00
_cell.angle_gamma   90.00
#
_symmetry.space_group_name_H-M   'P 1'
#
loop_
_entity.id
_entity.type
_entity.pdbx_description
1 polymer ?
#
loop_
_entity_poly.entity_id
_entity_poly.type
_entity_poly.pdbx_seq_one_letter_code
_entity_poly.pdbx_strand_id
1 'polypeptide(L)'
;MFKLSRLILLPLVSLFLSTSRGRAQSEDLSGIISRDLFNQMLKHRNDAVCPAKGFYTYDAFIAAAKSFSSFGTTGDIATRKREIAAFLGQTSHETTGGWARAPNGPYTWGYCLRQEEGNPGDYCVANQQWPCSPGKKYYGRGPMQISHNYNYGPAGKALGYNLLRNPDVVATDP
;
A
#
# COMPACT_ATOMS: atom_id res chain seq x y z
N MET A 1 -14.97 -25.54 -33.59
CA MET A 1 -14.35 -25.00 -34.82
C MET A 1 -12.84 -25.23 -34.75
N PHE A 2 -12.17 -25.54 -35.87
CA PHE A 2 -10.72 -25.72 -35.94
C PHE A 2 -10.02 -24.46 -36.46
N LYS A 3 -8.93 -24.06 -35.80
CA LYS A 3 -7.58 -23.74 -36.35
C LYS A 3 -6.70 -23.28 -35.18
N LEU A 4 -5.52 -23.84 -34.88
CA LEU A 4 -4.38 -24.26 -35.71
C LEU A 4 -3.54 -23.07 -36.21
N SER A 5 -2.41 -22.82 -35.51
CA SER A 5 -1.17 -22.28 -36.09
C SER A 5 0.00 -22.42 -35.09
N ARG A 6 0.84 -23.45 -35.31
CA ARG A 6 2.24 -23.52 -34.85
C ARG A 6 3.06 -24.00 -36.04
N LEU A 7 4.03 -23.22 -36.50
CA LEU A 7 5.27 -23.66 -37.15
C LEU A 7 6.21 -22.43 -37.26
N ILE A 8 7.31 -22.40 -36.48
CA ILE A 8 8.70 -22.55 -36.95
C ILE A 8 9.22 -21.41 -37.84
N LEU A 9 10.17 -20.62 -37.29
CA LEU A 9 11.38 -20.22 -38.01
C LEU A 9 12.55 -19.93 -37.04
N LEU A 10 13.69 -20.59 -37.30
CA LEU A 10 15.06 -20.50 -36.72
C LEU A 10 15.97 -21.18 -37.78
N PRO A 11 17.30 -20.96 -37.86
CA PRO A 11 18.26 -20.43 -36.87
C PRO A 11 18.81 -19.03 -37.32
N LEU A 12 19.99 -18.45 -36.99
CA LEU A 12 21.26 -18.91 -36.42
C LEU A 12 21.86 -18.05 -35.28
N VAL A 13 22.74 -18.74 -34.55
CA VAL A 13 23.74 -18.39 -33.53
C VAL A 13 24.65 -17.18 -33.83
N SER A 14 24.80 -16.29 -32.83
CA SER A 14 26.07 -15.66 -32.36
C SER A 14 25.77 -14.68 -31.22
N LEU A 15 26.60 -14.45 -30.19
CA LEU A 15 27.74 -15.19 -29.63
C LEU A 15 27.77 -14.90 -28.09
N PHE A 16 28.50 -15.69 -27.31
CA PHE A 16 28.54 -15.62 -25.84
C PHE A 16 28.77 -14.22 -25.24
N LEU A 17 27.89 -13.81 -24.32
CA LEU A 17 28.33 -13.42 -22.97
C LEU A 17 27.59 -14.27 -21.94
N SER A 18 28.34 -14.92 -21.05
CA SER A 18 27.78 -15.55 -19.86
C SER A 18 27.61 -14.49 -18.77
N THR A 19 26.59 -13.64 -18.90
CA THR A 19 26.03 -13.03 -17.70
C THR A 19 25.37 -14.15 -16.92
N SER A 20 25.85 -14.39 -15.71
CA SER A 20 25.21 -15.36 -14.83
C SER A 20 23.74 -15.00 -14.70
N ARG A 21 22.85 -16.00 -14.81
CA ARG A 21 21.53 -15.89 -14.21
C ARG A 21 21.72 -15.90 -12.70
N GLY A 22 22.15 -14.75 -12.17
CA GLY A 22 21.89 -14.37 -10.79
C GLY A 22 20.42 -14.66 -10.57
N ARG A 23 20.16 -15.67 -9.75
CA ARG A 23 18.81 -16.13 -9.42
C ARG A 23 18.06 -14.88 -8.99
N ALA A 24 16.99 -14.53 -9.70
CA ALA A 24 16.06 -13.50 -9.25
C ALA A 24 15.41 -14.03 -7.97
N GLN A 25 16.12 -13.87 -6.86
CA GLN A 25 15.51 -13.75 -5.56
C GLN A 25 14.43 -12.69 -5.73
N SER A 26 13.22 -12.99 -5.29
CA SER A 26 12.31 -11.90 -4.93
C SER A 26 13.06 -11.06 -3.89
N GLU A 27 13.51 -9.88 -4.26
CA GLU A 27 14.25 -8.98 -3.36
C GLU A 27 13.25 -8.47 -2.33
N ASP A 28 13.05 -9.28 -1.28
CA ASP A 28 12.05 -9.08 -0.26
C ASP A 28 12.26 -7.72 0.39
N LEU A 29 11.17 -6.99 0.60
CA LEU A 29 11.19 -5.59 1.01
C LEU A 29 11.95 -5.40 2.35
N SER A 30 11.99 -6.46 3.16
CA SER A 30 12.78 -6.58 4.39
C SER A 30 14.28 -6.31 4.23
N GLY A 31 14.85 -6.52 3.04
CA GLY A 31 16.24 -6.20 2.70
C GLY A 31 16.48 -4.71 2.40
N ILE A 32 15.43 -3.92 2.16
CA ILE A 32 15.50 -2.47 1.92
C ILE A 32 15.07 -1.68 3.17
N ILE A 33 14.05 -2.17 3.89
CA ILE A 33 13.56 -1.60 5.15
C ILE A 33 13.39 -2.70 6.19
N SER A 34 14.17 -2.62 7.28
CA SER A 34 14.05 -3.55 8.41
C SER A 34 12.88 -3.18 9.33
N ARG A 35 12.46 -4.13 10.17
CA ARG A 35 11.47 -3.90 11.24
C ARG A 35 11.88 -2.74 12.16
N ASP A 36 13.16 -2.63 12.47
CA ASP A 36 13.69 -1.59 13.35
C ASP A 36 13.66 -0.21 12.68
N LEU A 37 13.99 -0.13 11.39
CA LEU A 37 13.87 1.12 10.63
C LEU A 37 12.40 1.56 10.48
N PHE A 38 11.49 0.62 10.21
CA PHE A 38 10.03 0.87 10.18
C PHE A 38 9.53 1.39 11.54
N ASN A 39 9.97 0.78 12.65
CA ASN A 39 9.66 1.24 14.00
C ASN A 39 10.32 2.58 14.37
N GLN A 40 11.51 2.88 13.84
CA GLN A 40 12.21 4.14 14.05
C GLN A 40 11.54 5.30 13.31
N MET A 41 11.07 5.06 12.08
CA MET A 41 10.31 6.03 11.27
C MET A 41 8.92 6.28 11.87
N LEU A 42 8.14 5.21 12.07
CA LEU A 42 6.76 5.29 12.55
C LEU A 42 6.69 5.12 14.07
N LYS A 43 7.48 5.93 14.79
CA LYS A 43 7.78 5.76 16.22
C LYS A 43 6.55 5.85 17.11
N HIS A 44 5.73 6.88 16.95
CA HIS A 44 4.63 7.18 17.88
C HIS A 44 3.27 6.60 17.45
N ARG A 45 3.20 5.81 16.37
CA ARG A 45 1.95 5.18 15.89
C ARG A 45 1.24 4.30 16.94
N ASN A 46 1.99 3.81 17.93
CA ASN A 46 1.52 2.95 19.02
C ASN A 46 1.41 3.70 20.37
N ASP A 47 1.57 5.03 20.38
CA ASP A 47 1.38 5.84 21.57
C ASP A 47 -0.09 5.78 22.04
N ALA A 48 -0.34 5.98 23.33
CA ALA A 48 -1.67 5.86 23.94
C ALA A 48 -2.70 6.86 23.39
N VAL A 49 -2.24 7.98 22.81
CA VAL A 49 -3.11 8.99 22.19
C VAL A 49 -3.52 8.67 20.75
N CYS A 50 -2.92 7.66 20.10
CA CYS A 50 -3.20 7.35 18.69
C CYS A 50 -4.36 6.36 18.52
N PRO A 51 -5.47 6.73 17.83
CA PRO A 51 -6.58 5.83 17.55
C PRO A 51 -6.18 4.53 16.83
N ALA A 52 -5.12 4.56 16.01
CA ALA A 52 -4.58 3.40 15.28
C ALA A 52 -3.59 2.53 16.08
N LYS A 53 -3.42 2.77 17.40
CA LYS A 53 -2.50 2.02 18.25
C LYS A 53 -2.65 0.50 18.09
N GLY A 54 -1.55 -0.18 17.74
CA GLY A 54 -1.49 -1.62 17.54
C GLY A 54 -1.99 -2.12 16.18
N PHE A 55 -2.65 -1.28 15.37
CA PHE A 55 -3.18 -1.66 14.05
C PHE A 55 -2.06 -1.88 13.04
N TYR A 56 -1.20 -0.87 12.85
CA TYR A 56 -0.18 -0.90 11.80
C TYR A 56 1.07 -1.68 12.21
N THR A 57 1.15 -2.94 11.79
CA THR A 57 2.31 -3.81 12.02
C THR A 57 3.27 -3.80 10.82
N TYR A 58 4.54 -4.13 11.09
CA TYR A 58 5.52 -4.34 10.01
C TYR A 58 5.19 -5.59 9.19
N ASP A 59 4.63 -6.63 9.82
CA ASP A 59 4.28 -7.89 9.15
C ASP A 59 3.12 -7.70 8.17
N ALA A 60 2.11 -6.89 8.53
CA ALA A 60 1.06 -6.43 7.62
C ALA A 60 1.63 -5.67 6.42
N PHE A 61 2.50 -4.68 6.66
CA PHE A 61 3.17 -3.93 5.59
C PHE A 61 3.96 -4.83 4.62
N ILE A 62 4.73 -5.79 5.14
CA ILE A 62 5.47 -6.78 4.33
C ILE A 62 4.54 -7.78 3.62
N ALA A 63 3.41 -8.15 4.23
CA ALA A 63 2.40 -9.01 3.59
C ALA A 63 1.70 -8.29 2.44
N ALA A 64 1.25 -7.05 2.65
CA ALA A 64 0.62 -6.22 1.63
C ALA A 64 1.57 -5.94 0.45
N ALA A 65 2.85 -5.62 0.73
CA ALA A 65 3.86 -5.37 -0.31
C ALA A 65 4.06 -6.57 -1.25
N LYS A 66 3.90 -7.81 -0.78
CA LYS A 66 4.04 -9.03 -1.60
C LYS A 66 2.95 -9.17 -2.67
N SER A 67 1.81 -8.50 -2.52
CA SER A 67 0.78 -8.39 -3.56
C SER A 67 1.14 -7.41 -4.68
N PHE A 68 2.16 -6.57 -4.49
CA PHE A 68 2.59 -5.52 -5.42
C PHE A 68 4.08 -5.70 -5.77
N SER A 69 4.42 -6.77 -6.50
CA SER A 69 5.81 -7.26 -6.66
C SER A 69 6.84 -6.26 -7.23
N SER A 70 6.41 -5.14 -7.81
CA SER A 70 7.28 -4.06 -8.31
C SER A 70 7.61 -2.99 -7.27
N PHE A 71 6.83 -2.91 -6.18
CA PHE A 71 6.97 -1.89 -5.13
C PHE A 71 8.23 -2.12 -4.30
N GLY A 72 9.13 -1.13 -4.27
CA GLY A 72 10.41 -1.20 -3.55
C GLY A 72 11.42 -2.18 -4.15
N THR A 73 11.13 -2.77 -5.32
CA THR A 73 12.00 -3.67 -6.08
C THR A 73 12.43 -3.08 -7.43
N THR A 74 11.77 -2.00 -7.88
CA THR A 74 12.02 -1.36 -9.17
C THR A 74 13.23 -0.41 -9.12
N GLY A 75 14.09 -0.47 -10.15
CA GLY A 75 15.27 0.39 -10.25
C GLY A 75 16.40 -0.02 -9.30
N ASP A 76 17.32 0.92 -9.05
CA ASP A 76 18.49 0.72 -8.20
C ASP A 76 18.16 0.85 -6.69
N ILE A 77 19.11 0.51 -5.82
CA ILE A 77 18.93 0.55 -4.36
C ILE A 77 18.54 1.97 -3.88
N ALA A 78 19.05 3.03 -4.51
CA ALA A 78 18.67 4.40 -4.16
C ALA A 78 17.20 4.70 -4.55
N THR A 79 16.75 4.24 -5.71
CA THR A 79 15.37 4.41 -6.18
C THR A 79 14.38 3.61 -5.35
N ARG A 80 14.69 2.36 -5.00
CA ARG A 80 13.88 1.52 -4.11
C ARG A 80 13.70 2.14 -2.72
N LYS A 81 14.80 2.64 -2.13
CA LYS A 81 14.75 3.38 -0.86
C LYS A 81 13.93 4.66 -0.98
N ARG A 82 14.04 5.38 -2.10
CA ARG A 82 13.25 6.59 -2.38
C ARG A 82 11.76 6.29 -2.53
N GLU A 83 11.38 5.19 -3.19
CA GLU A 83 9.99 4.75 -3.34
C GLU A 83 9.35 4.43 -2.00
N ILE A 84 10.01 3.60 -1.16
CA ILE A 84 9.52 3.26 0.17
C ILE A 84 9.45 4.52 1.07
N ALA A 85 10.48 5.38 1.04
CA ALA A 85 10.46 6.62 1.80
C ALA A 85 9.38 7.61 1.34
N ALA A 86 9.09 7.69 0.04
CA ALA A 86 8.02 8.52 -0.50
C ALA A 86 6.63 7.96 -0.13
N PHE A 87 6.43 6.65 -0.25
CA PHE A 87 5.20 5.99 0.18
C PHE A 87 4.94 6.20 1.68
N LEU A 88 5.92 5.86 2.53
CA LEU A 88 5.81 6.05 3.98
C LEU A 88 5.69 7.54 4.36
N GLY A 89 6.28 8.45 3.61
CA GLY A 89 6.18 9.89 3.82
C GLY A 89 4.77 10.43 3.54
N GLN A 90 4.19 10.10 2.38
CA GLN A 90 2.83 10.51 2.03
C GLN A 90 1.79 9.89 2.97
N THR A 91 1.85 8.58 3.17
CA THR A 91 0.93 7.89 4.10
C THR A 91 1.07 8.37 5.54
N SER A 92 2.28 8.75 5.99
CA SER A 92 2.47 9.42 7.29
C SER A 92 1.83 10.80 7.39
N HIS A 93 1.68 11.53 6.29
CA HIS A 93 0.94 12.79 6.26
C HIS A 93 -0.56 12.54 6.41
N GLU A 94 -1.13 11.67 5.56
CA GLU A 94 -2.55 11.27 5.55
C GLU A 94 -3.03 10.71 6.90
N THR A 95 -2.12 10.16 7.71
CA THR A 95 -2.43 9.50 9.00
C THR A 95 -1.76 10.16 10.21
N THR A 96 -1.31 11.41 10.08
CA THR A 96 -0.52 12.08 11.12
C THR A 96 -1.32 12.40 12.39
N GLY A 97 -0.72 12.13 13.54
CA GLY A 97 -1.11 12.71 14.83
C GLY A 97 -0.18 13.85 15.27
N GLY A 98 0.71 14.34 14.41
CA GLY A 98 1.81 15.22 14.78
C GLY A 98 1.42 16.70 14.86
N TRP A 99 1.82 17.35 15.96
CA TRP A 99 1.70 18.80 16.16
C TRP A 99 3.07 19.49 16.25
N ALA A 100 3.11 20.82 16.14
CA ALA A 100 4.33 21.62 16.05
C ALA A 100 5.31 21.49 17.26
N ARG A 101 4.87 20.90 18.37
CA ARG A 101 5.69 20.62 19.57
C ARG A 101 5.59 19.16 20.01
N ALA A 102 5.30 18.24 19.09
CA ALA A 102 5.20 16.82 19.40
C ALA A 102 6.54 16.22 19.86
N PRO A 103 6.56 15.23 20.78
CA PRO A 103 7.75 14.48 21.14
C PRO A 103 8.48 13.94 19.90
N ASN A 104 9.80 14.17 19.82
CA ASN A 104 10.64 13.90 18.64
C ASN A 104 10.22 14.59 17.32
N GLY A 105 9.34 15.59 17.36
CA GLY A 105 8.92 16.39 16.20
C GLY A 105 7.78 15.76 15.38
N PRO A 106 6.96 16.59 14.69
CA PRO A 106 5.70 16.17 14.06
C PRO A 106 5.85 15.02 13.06
N TYR A 107 6.99 14.93 12.37
CA TYR A 107 7.23 13.92 11.33
C TYR A 107 7.48 12.49 11.87
N THR A 108 7.48 12.30 13.20
CA THR A 108 7.57 10.97 13.84
C THR A 108 6.22 10.40 14.29
N TRP A 109 5.12 11.09 13.93
CA TRP A 109 3.73 10.82 14.35
C TRP A 109 2.82 10.37 13.20
N GLY A 110 3.39 9.92 12.09
CA GLY A 110 2.64 9.21 11.04
C GLY A 110 2.05 7.90 11.54
N TYR A 111 1.03 7.39 10.83
CA TYR A 111 0.32 6.15 11.15
C TYR A 111 -0.42 6.18 12.50
N CYS A 112 -0.74 7.37 13.02
CA CYS A 112 -1.49 7.56 14.27
C CYS A 112 -3.01 7.39 14.07
N LEU A 113 -3.52 7.73 12.88
CA LEU A 113 -4.91 7.56 12.45
C LEU A 113 -5.06 6.37 11.49
N ARG A 114 -6.20 5.66 11.55
CA ARG A 114 -6.57 4.61 10.58
C ARG A 114 -7.83 4.92 9.76
N GLN A 115 -8.46 6.04 10.05
CA GLN A 115 -9.67 6.53 9.41
C GLN A 115 -9.79 8.05 9.60
N GLU A 116 -10.66 8.66 8.82
CA GLU A 116 -11.04 10.06 8.91
C GLU A 116 -11.87 10.31 10.19
N GLU A 117 -11.44 11.28 11.00
CA GLU A 117 -12.05 11.63 12.29
C GLU A 117 -12.90 12.91 12.17
N GLY A 118 -13.74 13.19 13.18
CA GLY A 118 -14.55 14.42 13.22
C GLY A 118 -15.93 14.32 12.56
N ASN A 119 -16.56 13.14 12.56
CA ASN A 119 -17.84 12.84 11.91
C ASN A 119 -17.84 13.09 10.39
N PRO A 120 -17.10 12.28 9.62
CA PRO A 120 -16.97 12.45 8.18
C PRO A 120 -18.27 12.19 7.43
N GLY A 121 -18.36 12.74 6.22
CA GLY A 121 -19.45 12.51 5.27
C GLY A 121 -19.60 11.03 4.84
N ASP A 122 -20.57 10.73 3.99
CA ASP A 122 -20.65 9.40 3.38
C ASP A 122 -19.69 9.21 2.20
N TYR A 123 -19.16 10.30 1.64
CA TYR A 123 -18.32 10.33 0.44
C TYR A 123 -18.95 9.59 -0.76
N CYS A 124 -20.28 9.45 -0.77
CA CYS A 124 -21.02 8.85 -1.87
C CYS A 124 -21.23 9.88 -2.99
N VAL A 125 -20.82 9.53 -4.22
CA VAL A 125 -21.21 10.26 -5.42
C VAL A 125 -21.90 9.33 -6.41
N ALA A 126 -22.86 9.86 -7.15
CA ALA A 126 -23.62 9.10 -8.15
C ALA A 126 -22.67 8.54 -9.24
N ASN A 127 -22.51 7.21 -9.26
CA ASN A 127 -21.63 6.52 -10.19
C ASN A 127 -22.27 5.19 -10.63
N GLN A 128 -22.40 4.97 -11.93
CA GLN A 128 -23.06 3.78 -12.49
C GLN A 128 -22.18 2.52 -12.40
N GLN A 129 -20.85 2.66 -12.45
CA GLN A 129 -19.91 1.54 -12.38
C GLN A 129 -19.64 1.12 -10.92
N TRP A 130 -19.63 2.10 -10.01
CA TRP A 130 -19.28 1.93 -8.60
C TRP A 130 -20.39 2.50 -7.69
N PRO A 131 -21.63 1.99 -7.76
CA PRO A 131 -22.74 2.52 -6.97
C PRO A 131 -22.50 2.32 -5.47
N CYS A 132 -22.89 3.32 -4.69
CA CYS A 132 -22.83 3.27 -3.22
C CYS A 132 -23.71 2.14 -2.68
N SER A 133 -23.19 1.35 -1.74
CA SER A 133 -23.98 0.34 -1.05
C SER A 133 -24.83 0.99 0.04
N PRO A 134 -26.12 0.62 0.20
CA PRO A 134 -26.99 1.20 1.21
C PRO A 134 -26.40 1.15 2.62
N GLY A 135 -26.44 2.28 3.33
CA GLY A 135 -25.91 2.41 4.70
C GLY A 135 -24.38 2.37 4.84
N LYS A 136 -23.62 2.42 3.73
CA LYS A 136 -22.14 2.43 3.76
C LYS A 136 -21.56 3.81 3.44
N LYS A 137 -20.51 4.17 4.17
CA LYS A 137 -19.72 5.40 4.00
C LYS A 137 -18.31 5.09 3.48
N TYR A 138 -17.81 5.95 2.61
CA TYR A 138 -16.53 5.86 1.91
C TYR A 138 -15.56 6.98 2.30
N TYR A 139 -15.62 7.44 3.56
CA TYR A 139 -14.64 8.36 4.15
C TYR A 139 -13.23 7.75 4.19
N GLY A 140 -12.23 8.57 4.47
CA GLY A 140 -10.83 8.14 4.48
C GLY A 140 -10.56 6.96 5.40
N ARG A 141 -9.89 5.91 4.89
CA ARG A 141 -9.42 4.76 5.69
C ARG A 141 -8.04 4.28 5.26
N GLY A 142 -7.33 3.64 6.20
CA GLY A 142 -6.00 3.07 5.98
C GLY A 142 -4.89 4.10 5.71
N PRO A 143 -3.69 3.65 5.30
CA PRO A 143 -2.51 4.50 5.18
C PRO A 143 -2.64 5.65 4.17
N MET A 144 -3.43 5.46 3.11
CA MET A 144 -3.61 6.42 2.01
C MET A 144 -4.97 7.15 2.07
N GLN A 145 -5.65 7.10 3.23
CA GLN A 145 -6.99 7.65 3.47
C GLN A 145 -7.94 7.47 2.27
N ILE A 146 -8.06 6.23 1.78
CA ILE A 146 -8.83 5.94 0.57
C ILE A 146 -10.28 6.41 0.78
N SER A 147 -10.74 7.25 -0.14
CA SER A 147 -11.99 8.02 -0.03
C SER A 147 -12.81 7.90 -1.31
N HIS A 148 -14.14 8.00 -1.19
CA HIS A 148 -15.16 7.85 -2.24
C HIS A 148 -15.38 6.46 -2.84
N ASN A 149 -16.65 6.14 -3.12
CA ASN A 149 -17.11 4.90 -3.74
C ASN A 149 -16.38 4.56 -5.06
N TYR A 150 -16.03 5.57 -5.87
CA TYR A 150 -15.29 5.37 -7.12
C TYR A 150 -13.81 4.99 -6.95
N ASN A 151 -13.25 5.06 -5.73
CA ASN A 151 -11.92 4.50 -5.42
C ASN A 151 -12.04 3.16 -4.69
N TYR A 152 -12.96 3.01 -3.72
CA TYR A 152 -13.23 1.73 -3.06
C TYR A 152 -13.63 0.64 -4.07
N GLY A 153 -14.41 0.97 -5.10
CA GLY A 153 -14.80 0.07 -6.19
C GLY A 153 -13.62 -0.58 -6.94
N PRO A 154 -12.79 0.20 -7.66
CA PRO A 154 -11.65 -0.33 -8.40
C PRO A 154 -10.56 -0.92 -7.48
N ALA A 155 -10.31 -0.34 -6.30
CA ALA A 155 -9.37 -0.90 -5.34
C ALA A 155 -9.82 -2.30 -4.87
N GLY A 156 -11.11 -2.45 -4.54
CA GLY A 156 -11.68 -3.74 -4.18
C GLY A 156 -11.62 -4.76 -5.32
N LYS A 157 -11.91 -4.33 -6.55
CA LYS A 157 -11.76 -5.17 -7.74
C LYS A 157 -10.31 -5.63 -7.96
N ALA A 158 -9.32 -4.77 -7.72
CA ALA A 158 -7.90 -5.11 -7.84
C ALA A 158 -7.43 -6.08 -6.74
N LEU A 159 -7.94 -5.92 -5.51
CA LEU A 159 -7.63 -6.78 -4.36
C LEU A 159 -8.47 -8.07 -4.30
N GLY A 160 -9.44 -8.26 -5.20
CA GLY A 160 -10.36 -9.40 -5.16
C GLY A 160 -11.41 -9.36 -4.04
N TYR A 161 -11.59 -8.21 -3.39
CA TYR A 161 -12.43 -8.03 -2.19
C TYR A 161 -13.52 -6.97 -2.40
N ASN A 162 -14.75 -7.19 -1.90
CA ASN A 162 -15.86 -6.26 -2.14
C ASN A 162 -15.85 -5.04 -1.19
N LEU A 163 -14.88 -4.15 -1.39
CA LEU A 163 -14.74 -2.89 -0.65
C LEU A 163 -15.91 -1.91 -0.83
N LEU A 164 -16.76 -2.05 -1.85
CA LEU A 164 -17.99 -1.25 -1.96
C LEU A 164 -19.04 -1.68 -0.92
N ARG A 165 -19.21 -2.99 -0.69
CA ARG A 165 -20.13 -3.49 0.35
C ARG A 165 -19.52 -3.46 1.74
N ASN A 166 -18.20 -3.66 1.85
CA ASN A 166 -17.46 -3.78 3.11
C ASN A 166 -16.32 -2.75 3.19
N PRO A 167 -16.57 -1.42 3.10
CA PRO A 167 -15.51 -0.42 3.13
C PRO A 167 -14.80 -0.34 4.48
N ASP A 168 -15.50 -0.72 5.56
CA ASP A 168 -15.00 -0.66 6.93
C ASP A 168 -13.79 -1.57 7.18
N VAL A 169 -13.59 -2.60 6.34
CA VAL A 169 -12.46 -3.54 6.46
C VAL A 169 -11.09 -2.82 6.40
N VAL A 170 -11.00 -1.72 5.66
CA VAL A 170 -9.76 -0.92 5.48
C VAL A 170 -9.32 -0.23 6.79
N ALA A 171 -10.17 -0.25 7.82
CA ALA A 171 -9.87 0.20 9.18
C ALA A 171 -9.99 -0.91 10.24
N THR A 172 -10.08 -2.19 9.85
CA THR A 172 -10.14 -3.35 10.75
C THR A 172 -9.24 -4.52 10.38
N ASP A 173 -8.75 -4.59 9.14
CA ASP A 173 -7.78 -5.58 8.64
C ASP A 173 -6.52 -4.82 8.16
N PRO A 174 -5.34 -5.00 8.79
CA PRO A 174 -4.17 -4.12 8.62
C PRO A 174 -3.19 -4.50 7.50
#